data_AF-A0A4R3EGA9-F1
#
_entry.id   AF-A0A4R3EGA9-F1
#
_cell.length_a   1.000
_cell.length_b   1.000
_cell.length_c   1.000
_cell.angle_alpha   90.00
_cell.angle_beta   90.00
_cell.angle_gamma   90.00
#
_symmetry.space_group_name_H-M   'P 1'
#
loop_
_entity.id
_entity.type
_entity.pdbx_description
1 polymer ?
#
loop_
_entity_poly.entity_id
_entity_poly.type
_entity_poly.pdbx_seq_one_letter_code
_entity_poly.pdbx_strand_id
1 'polypeptide(L)'
;MSRLSELLIAAGGQLRALRDEANKPVFTEVRAELDRFDLSDLLSDSTRAPTARVCFMRAKPVARSDAGYDLDVSVAIVVVAGRTGRPNPDFSSADLHALQLLDACSLSIMLDPYVGLGQLQAAELGDQLVAVSEQSNKHGIAIALMEVKWRLLDVAIGRPVIQAALETGRVPSPATQVAINDGEPEPPPLPETAP
;
A
#
# COMPACT_ATOMS: atom_id res chain seq x y z
N MET A 1 -1.75 -7.85 -15.29
CA MET A 1 -0.93 -7.10 -14.31
C MET A 1 -1.53 -7.38 -12.93
N SER A 2 -0.81 -7.20 -11.81
CA SER A 2 -1.41 -7.45 -10.49
C SER A 2 -2.37 -6.31 -10.13
N ARG A 3 -3.55 -6.64 -9.57
CA ARG A 3 -4.55 -5.63 -9.15
C ARG A 3 -3.99 -4.67 -8.10
N LEU A 4 -3.08 -5.15 -7.25
CA LEU A 4 -2.36 -4.32 -6.29
C LEU A 4 -1.42 -3.33 -6.98
N SER A 5 -0.66 -3.79 -7.98
CA SER A 5 0.22 -2.88 -8.74
C SER A 5 -0.56 -1.84 -9.54
N GLU A 6 -1.72 -2.22 -10.10
CA GLU A 6 -2.61 -1.29 -10.80
C GLU A 6 -3.10 -0.19 -9.85
N LEU A 7 -3.52 -0.55 -8.63
CA LEU A 7 -3.93 0.41 -7.61
C LEU A 7 -2.82 1.40 -7.25
N LEU A 8 -1.60 0.92 -6.97
CA LEU A 8 -0.47 1.79 -6.61
C LEU A 8 -0.10 2.75 -7.76
N ILE A 9 -0.07 2.24 -9.00
CA ILE A 9 0.22 3.04 -10.19
C ILE A 9 -0.88 4.09 -10.41
N ALA A 10 -2.15 3.72 -10.26
CA ALA A 10 -3.29 4.62 -10.44
C ALA A 10 -3.29 5.74 -9.40
N ALA A 11 -3.13 5.40 -8.12
CA ALA A 11 -3.00 6.38 -7.04
C ALA A 11 -1.81 7.33 -7.29
N GLY A 12 -0.63 6.80 -7.67
CA GLY A 12 0.52 7.63 -8.04
C GLY A 12 0.27 8.48 -9.28
N GLY A 13 -0.50 7.99 -10.25
CA GLY A 13 -0.92 8.72 -11.44
C GLY A 13 -1.80 9.93 -11.10
N GLN A 14 -2.75 9.76 -10.19
CA GLN A 14 -3.63 10.81 -9.70
C GLN A 14 -2.86 11.91 -8.97
N LEU A 15 -1.89 11.55 -8.11
CA LEU A 15 -1.03 12.55 -7.47
C LEU A 15 -0.12 13.28 -8.48
N ARG A 16 0.39 12.57 -9.49
CA ARG A 16 1.20 13.20 -10.56
C ARG A 16 0.37 14.17 -11.43
N ALA A 17 -0.93 13.96 -11.50
CA ALA A 17 -1.85 14.84 -12.21
C ALA A 17 -2.22 16.11 -11.42
N LEU A 18 -1.93 16.19 -10.12
CA LEU A 18 -2.25 17.35 -9.29
C LEU A 18 -1.57 18.63 -9.82
N ARG A 19 -2.34 19.71 -9.83
CA ARG A 19 -1.89 21.04 -10.25
C ARG A 19 -2.20 22.07 -9.17
N ASP A 20 -1.29 23.02 -9.00
CA ASP A 20 -1.50 24.19 -8.14
C ASP A 20 -2.41 25.24 -8.83
N GLU A 21 -2.68 26.35 -8.14
CA GLU A 21 -3.51 27.45 -8.67
C GLU A 21 -2.92 28.09 -9.95
N ALA A 22 -1.60 27.98 -10.15
CA ALA A 22 -0.90 28.45 -11.34
C ALA A 22 -0.80 27.37 -12.42
N ASN A 23 -1.53 26.26 -12.29
CA ASN A 23 -1.52 25.10 -13.18
C ASN A 23 -0.15 24.42 -13.33
N LYS A 24 0.73 24.54 -12.33
CA LYS A 24 2.01 23.82 -12.28
C LYS A 24 1.84 22.50 -11.51
N PRO A 25 2.64 21.47 -11.80
CA PRO A 25 2.64 20.24 -11.01
C PRO A 25 2.90 20.54 -9.53
N VAL A 26 2.05 20.03 -8.64
CA VAL A 26 2.21 20.17 -7.18
C VAL A 26 3.48 19.47 -6.71
N PHE A 27 3.74 18.27 -7.24
CA PHE A 27 4.93 17.48 -6.94
C PHE A 27 5.90 17.52 -8.11
N THR A 28 7.19 17.65 -7.80
CA THR A 28 8.27 17.51 -8.79
C THR A 28 8.41 16.07 -9.25
N GLU A 29 8.15 15.12 -8.34
CA GLU A 29 8.22 13.68 -8.58
C GLU A 29 7.20 12.92 -7.74
N VAL A 30 6.60 11.89 -8.35
CA VAL A 30 5.72 10.95 -7.67
C VAL A 30 6.15 9.52 -8.02
N ARG A 31 6.37 8.69 -7.00
CA ARG A 31 6.71 7.27 -7.14
C ARG A 31 5.66 6.37 -6.51
N ALA A 32 5.51 5.16 -7.06
CA ALA A 32 4.68 4.11 -6.49
C ALA A 32 5.57 2.89 -6.26
N GLU A 33 5.67 2.44 -5.01
CA GLU A 33 6.68 1.47 -4.57
C GLU A 33 6.02 0.39 -3.68
N LEU A 34 6.52 -0.85 -3.80
CA LEU A 34 6.15 -1.97 -2.93
C LEU A 34 7.02 -2.05 -1.66
N ASP A 35 8.03 -1.19 -1.56
CA ASP A 35 9.02 -1.24 -0.51
C ASP A 35 8.54 -0.56 0.78
N ARG A 36 9.18 -0.91 1.89
CA ARG A 36 8.96 -0.22 3.17
C ARG A 36 9.45 1.22 3.05
N PHE A 37 8.79 2.11 3.77
CA PHE A 37 9.27 3.49 3.91
C PHE A 37 10.62 3.47 4.64
N ASP A 38 11.73 3.64 3.92
CA ASP A 38 13.05 3.86 4.52
C ASP A 38 13.25 5.37 4.71
N LEU A 39 13.43 5.79 5.95
CA LEU A 39 13.67 7.18 6.29
C LEU A 39 14.92 7.74 5.61
N SER A 40 15.96 6.92 5.41
CA SER A 40 17.19 7.35 4.75
C SER A 40 16.98 7.66 3.27
N ASP A 41 16.16 6.87 2.58
CA ASP A 41 15.77 7.12 1.20
C ASP A 41 14.92 8.38 1.08
N LEU A 42 13.98 8.59 2.00
CA LEU A 42 13.16 9.80 2.04
C LEU A 42 14.00 11.06 2.30
N LEU A 43 15.04 10.95 3.12
CA LEU A 43 16.00 12.03 3.35
C LEU A 43 16.84 12.32 2.10
N SER A 44 17.19 11.32 1.29
CA SER A 44 17.92 11.53 0.03
C SER A 44 17.08 12.31 -1.00
N ASP A 45 15.76 12.11 -0.98
CA ASP A 45 14.81 12.81 -1.85
C ASP A 45 14.59 14.28 -1.47
N SER A 46 15.08 14.72 -0.31
CA SER A 46 14.96 16.10 0.17
C SER A 46 15.44 17.15 -0.84
N THR A 47 16.43 16.81 -1.66
CA THR A 47 16.99 17.69 -2.69
C THR A 47 16.01 18.01 -3.83
N ARG A 48 14.94 17.21 -3.97
CA ARG A 48 13.94 17.31 -5.03
C ARG A 48 12.57 17.76 -4.53
N ALA A 49 12.44 18.07 -3.24
CA ALA A 49 11.16 18.45 -2.65
C ALA A 49 10.50 19.62 -3.42
N PRO A 50 9.15 19.63 -3.59
CA PRO A 50 8.20 18.67 -3.02
C PRO A 50 8.06 17.37 -3.81
N THR A 51 8.14 16.21 -3.14
CA THR A 51 7.94 14.89 -3.74
C THR A 51 6.85 14.09 -3.01
N ALA A 52 6.26 13.12 -3.69
CA ALA A 52 5.33 12.17 -3.09
C ALA A 52 5.70 10.71 -3.41
N ARG A 53 5.42 9.80 -2.47
CA ARG A 53 5.55 8.35 -2.65
C ARG A 53 4.26 7.66 -2.23
N VAL A 54 3.84 6.69 -3.02
CA VAL A 54 2.70 5.81 -2.73
C VAL A 54 3.27 4.44 -2.36
N CYS A 55 3.29 4.14 -1.08
CA CYS A 55 3.94 2.97 -0.50
C CYS A 55 2.89 1.94 -0.05
N PHE A 56 3.04 0.70 -0.49
CA PHE A 56 2.22 -0.40 0.03
C PHE A 56 2.52 -0.64 1.51
N MET A 57 1.48 -0.71 2.36
CA MET A 57 1.65 -1.05 3.77
C MET A 57 1.22 -2.48 4.07
N ARG A 58 -0.02 -2.83 3.72
CA ARG A 58 -0.58 -4.14 4.01
C ARG A 58 -1.74 -4.47 3.08
N ALA A 59 -1.97 -5.76 2.89
CA ALA A 59 -3.18 -6.29 2.27
C ALA A 59 -3.73 -7.43 3.13
N LYS A 60 -5.02 -7.41 3.40
CA LYS A 60 -5.71 -8.43 4.20
C LYS A 60 -6.89 -9.00 3.40
N PRO A 61 -6.95 -10.33 3.19
CA PRO A 61 -8.10 -10.94 2.53
C PRO A 61 -9.35 -10.84 3.41
N VAL A 62 -10.49 -10.64 2.76
CA VAL A 62 -11.81 -10.59 3.41
C VAL A 62 -12.70 -11.61 2.71
N ALA A 63 -13.20 -12.60 3.46
CA ALA A 63 -14.10 -13.60 2.92
C ALA A 63 -15.48 -12.97 2.65
N ARG A 64 -16.04 -13.24 1.46
CA ARG A 64 -17.40 -12.86 1.09
C ARG A 64 -18.39 -13.98 1.42
N SER A 65 -19.67 -13.64 1.48
CA SER A 65 -20.76 -14.59 1.75
C SER A 65 -20.94 -15.64 0.65
N ASP A 66 -20.46 -15.38 -0.57
CA ASP A 66 -20.53 -16.28 -1.72
C ASP A 66 -19.29 -17.17 -1.88
N ALA A 67 -18.50 -17.32 -0.81
CA ALA A 67 -17.23 -18.05 -0.79
C ALA A 67 -16.11 -17.46 -1.70
N GLY A 68 -16.29 -16.25 -2.23
CA GLY A 68 -15.19 -15.49 -2.83
C GLY A 68 -14.40 -14.67 -1.81
N TYR A 69 -13.44 -13.90 -2.31
CA TYR A 69 -12.58 -13.05 -1.50
C TYR A 69 -12.51 -11.63 -2.04
N ASP A 70 -12.49 -10.67 -1.14
CA ASP A 70 -12.05 -9.30 -1.36
C ASP A 70 -10.67 -9.11 -0.74
N LEU A 71 -10.03 -7.97 -1.01
CA LEU A 71 -8.74 -7.60 -0.42
C LEU A 71 -8.79 -6.17 0.12
N ASP A 72 -8.71 -6.04 1.45
CA ASP A 72 -8.51 -4.75 2.12
C ASP A 72 -7.03 -4.36 1.99
N VAL A 73 -6.77 -3.32 1.22
CA VAL A 73 -5.44 -2.78 0.97
C VAL A 73 -5.30 -1.46 1.71
N SER A 74 -4.18 -1.30 2.40
CA SER A 74 -3.77 -0.05 3.01
C SER A 74 -2.43 0.40 2.43
N VAL A 75 -2.38 1.69 2.11
CA VAL A 75 -1.29 2.36 1.40
C VAL A 75 -0.94 3.63 2.17
N ALA A 76 0.34 3.95 2.28
CA ALA A 76 0.80 5.24 2.78
C ALA A 76 1.12 6.15 1.60
N ILE A 77 0.54 7.35 1.60
CA ILE A 77 1.00 8.47 0.78
C ILE A 77 1.97 9.28 1.63
N VAL A 78 3.25 9.24 1.29
CA VAL A 78 4.32 9.97 1.96
C VAL A 78 4.66 11.20 1.15
N VAL A 79 4.64 12.37 1.77
CA VAL A 79 5.06 13.64 1.14
C VAL A 79 6.33 14.14 1.80
N VAL A 80 7.27 14.61 0.98
CA VAL A 80 8.48 15.30 1.45
C VAL A 80 8.39 16.74 1.03
N ALA A 81 8.26 17.64 2.00
CA ALA A 81 8.15 19.08 1.78
C ALA A 81 9.46 19.77 2.10
N GLY A 82 9.88 20.71 1.24
CA GLY A 82 10.96 21.65 1.55
C GLY A 82 10.40 22.97 2.10
N ARG A 83 11.29 23.78 2.68
CA ARG A 83 10.97 25.17 3.09
C ARG A 83 10.34 25.95 1.95
N THR A 84 9.24 26.64 2.28
CA THR A 84 8.61 27.62 1.40
C THR A 84 8.93 29.03 1.90
N GLY A 85 9.66 29.80 1.10
CA GLY A 85 10.02 31.18 1.45
C GLY A 85 11.24 31.30 2.37
N ARG A 86 11.28 32.35 3.19
CA ARG A 86 12.42 32.63 4.08
C ARG A 86 12.29 31.86 5.39
N PRO A 87 13.40 31.39 5.98
CA PRO A 87 13.38 30.80 7.32
C PRO A 87 12.77 31.78 8.32
N ASN A 88 11.79 31.32 9.09
CA ASN A 88 11.21 32.07 10.20
C ASN A 88 11.37 31.25 11.49
N PRO A 89 11.89 31.83 12.58
CA PRO A 89 12.02 31.12 13.86
C PRO A 89 10.66 30.80 14.52
N ASP A 90 9.60 31.52 14.18
CA ASP A 90 8.28 31.39 14.83
C ASP A 90 7.42 30.31 14.17
N PHE A 91 7.74 29.89 12.94
CA PHE A 91 7.00 28.85 12.22
C PHE A 91 7.89 27.99 11.33
N SER A 92 7.65 26.69 11.39
CA SER A 92 8.30 25.70 10.52
C SER A 92 7.59 25.65 9.17
N SER A 93 8.09 26.46 8.24
CA SER A 93 7.51 26.60 6.88
C SER A 93 7.39 25.26 6.14
N ALA A 94 8.34 24.35 6.32
CA ALA A 94 8.26 23.03 5.68
C ALA A 94 7.14 22.17 6.27
N ASP A 95 6.84 22.30 7.57
CA ASP A 95 5.76 21.55 8.24
C ASP A 95 4.39 22.01 7.71
N LEU A 96 4.19 23.33 7.61
CA LEU A 96 2.96 23.90 7.02
C LEU A 96 2.79 23.48 5.57
N HIS A 97 3.87 23.50 4.79
CA HIS A 97 3.84 23.05 3.41
C HIS A 97 3.52 21.54 3.32
N ALA A 98 4.08 20.70 4.19
CA ALA A 98 3.73 19.27 4.22
C ALA A 98 2.25 19.04 4.50
N LEU A 99 1.66 19.80 5.42
CA LEU A 99 0.21 19.73 5.69
C LEU A 99 -0.61 20.14 4.45
N GLN A 100 -0.24 21.23 3.78
CA GLN A 100 -0.91 21.64 2.53
C GLN A 100 -0.81 20.58 1.42
N LEU A 101 0.34 19.90 1.31
CA LEU A 101 0.52 18.81 0.36
C LEU A 101 -0.35 17.59 0.73
N LEU A 102 -0.48 17.26 2.01
CA LEU A 102 -1.40 16.22 2.47
C LEU A 102 -2.86 16.58 2.20
N ASP A 103 -3.26 17.83 2.40
CA ASP A 103 -4.61 18.30 2.07
C ASP A 103 -4.87 18.19 0.56
N ALA A 104 -3.91 18.56 -0.29
CA ALA A 104 -4.02 18.40 -1.73
C ALA A 104 -4.14 16.92 -2.14
N CYS A 105 -3.37 16.03 -1.51
CA CYS A 105 -3.50 14.58 -1.70
C CYS A 105 -4.90 14.09 -1.28
N SER A 106 -5.37 14.49 -0.10
CA SER A 106 -6.68 14.11 0.44
C SER A 106 -7.80 14.53 -0.51
N LEU A 107 -7.80 15.79 -0.93
CA LEU A 107 -8.79 16.33 -1.86
C LEU A 107 -8.74 15.60 -3.20
N SER A 108 -7.54 15.33 -3.73
CA SER A 108 -7.38 14.60 -4.98
C SER A 108 -8.03 13.22 -4.92
N ILE A 109 -7.73 12.44 -3.88
CA ILE A 109 -8.31 11.12 -3.66
C ILE A 109 -9.82 11.21 -3.44
N MET A 110 -10.32 12.21 -2.70
CA MET A 110 -11.76 12.35 -2.48
C MET A 110 -12.53 12.76 -3.74
N LEU A 111 -11.89 13.44 -4.69
CA LEU A 111 -12.50 13.78 -5.99
C LEU A 111 -12.68 12.56 -6.89
N ASP A 112 -11.74 11.62 -6.85
CA ASP A 112 -11.88 10.31 -7.51
C ASP A 112 -11.41 9.20 -6.55
N PRO A 113 -12.32 8.73 -5.67
CA PRO A 113 -11.99 7.76 -4.63
C PRO A 113 -11.75 6.35 -5.19
N TYR A 114 -12.01 6.14 -6.49
CA TYR A 114 -11.76 4.88 -7.18
C TYR A 114 -10.48 4.92 -8.00
N VAL A 115 -9.81 6.07 -8.05
CA VAL A 115 -8.55 6.31 -8.77
C VAL A 115 -8.62 5.87 -10.26
N GLY A 116 -9.81 5.99 -10.86
CA GLY A 116 -10.08 5.55 -12.23
C GLY A 116 -10.16 4.03 -12.44
N LEU A 117 -10.22 3.23 -11.38
CA LEU A 117 -10.27 1.77 -11.44
C LEU A 117 -11.66 1.21 -11.13
N GLY A 118 -12.04 0.13 -11.83
CA GLY A 118 -13.23 -0.65 -11.54
C GLY A 118 -13.01 -1.72 -10.47
N GLN A 119 -14.11 -2.18 -9.84
CA GLN A 119 -14.12 -3.20 -8.78
C GLN A 119 -13.28 -2.80 -7.55
N LEU A 120 -13.39 -1.53 -7.15
CA LEU A 120 -12.91 -1.02 -5.88
C LEU A 120 -14.10 -0.46 -5.10
N GLN A 121 -14.05 -0.54 -3.77
CA GLN A 121 -14.81 0.38 -2.93
C GLN A 121 -14.11 1.74 -2.90
N ALA A 122 -14.89 2.79 -2.62
CA ALA A 122 -14.37 4.14 -2.47
C ALA A 122 -13.27 4.17 -1.40
N ALA A 123 -12.23 4.96 -1.66
CA ALA A 123 -11.15 5.20 -0.72
C ALA A 123 -11.68 5.65 0.65
N GLU A 124 -11.09 5.12 1.72
CA GLU A 124 -11.24 5.63 3.08
C GLU A 124 -9.90 6.25 3.51
N LEU A 125 -9.93 7.52 3.90
CA LEU A 125 -8.76 8.20 4.47
C LEU A 125 -8.57 7.72 5.91
N GLY A 126 -7.35 7.25 6.21
CA GLY A 126 -6.93 6.87 7.56
C GLY A 126 -6.21 8.01 8.27
N ASP A 127 -5.25 7.64 9.12
CA ASP A 127 -4.51 8.60 9.92
C ASP A 127 -3.54 9.43 9.07
N GLN A 128 -3.37 10.70 9.48
CA GLN A 128 -2.31 11.58 8.99
C GLN A 128 -1.29 11.82 10.10
N LEU A 129 0.00 11.70 9.76
CA LEU A 129 1.09 11.73 10.72
C LEU A 129 2.26 12.55 10.17
N VAL A 130 2.93 13.30 11.04
CA VAL A 130 4.21 13.95 10.71
C VAL A 130 5.34 13.07 11.26
N ALA A 131 6.10 12.45 10.37
CA ALA A 131 7.23 11.60 10.76
C ALA A 131 8.50 12.43 11.05
N VAL A 132 8.70 13.51 10.30
CA VAL A 132 9.83 14.42 10.48
C VAL A 132 9.33 15.85 10.37
N SER A 133 9.58 16.65 11.40
CA SER A 133 9.37 18.10 11.36
C SER A 133 10.66 18.80 10.95
N GLU A 134 10.54 19.98 10.36
CA GLU A 134 11.64 20.90 10.10
C GLU A 134 12.48 21.13 11.35
N GLN A 135 11.86 21.19 12.53
CA GLN A 135 12.56 21.45 13.79
C GLN A 135 13.39 20.26 14.25
N SER A 136 13.00 19.04 13.85
CA SER A 136 13.70 17.81 14.23
C SER A 136 14.85 17.46 13.30
N ASN A 137 15.09 18.24 12.24
CA ASN A 137 16.17 17.97 11.29
C ASN A 137 16.93 19.23 10.84
N LYS A 138 18.14 19.06 10.33
CA LYS A 138 18.99 20.16 9.83
C LYS A 138 18.80 20.43 8.34
N HIS A 139 17.96 19.67 7.66
CA HIS A 139 17.79 19.69 6.22
C HIS A 139 16.71 20.69 5.77
N GLY A 140 15.94 21.26 6.70
CA GLY A 140 14.89 22.21 6.35
C GLY A 140 13.75 21.56 5.57
N ILE A 141 13.43 20.32 5.91
CA ILE A 141 12.35 19.56 5.29
C ILE A 141 11.33 19.12 6.34
N ALA A 142 10.16 18.72 5.88
CA ALA A 142 9.19 17.98 6.67
C ALA A 142 8.76 16.73 5.88
N ILE A 143 8.52 15.65 6.60
CA ILE A 143 8.01 14.40 6.03
C ILE A 143 6.70 14.08 6.74
N ALA A 144 5.63 14.02 5.97
CA ALA A 144 4.30 13.68 6.47
C ALA A 144 3.72 12.52 5.68
N LEU A 145 2.83 11.77 6.33
CA LEU A 145 2.24 10.54 5.82
C LEU A 145 0.73 10.60 5.99
N MET A 146 0.02 9.99 5.05
CA MET A 146 -1.41 9.73 5.14
C MET A 146 -1.69 8.29 4.77
N GLU A 147 -2.41 7.56 5.62
CA GLU A 147 -2.95 6.25 5.27
C GLU A 147 -4.17 6.43 4.36
N VAL A 148 -4.25 5.64 3.30
CA VAL A 148 -5.46 5.50 2.48
C VAL A 148 -5.77 4.01 2.31
N LYS A 149 -7.03 3.65 2.49
CA LYS A 149 -7.53 2.28 2.42
C LYS A 149 -8.46 2.11 1.24
N TRP A 150 -8.30 1.00 0.53
CA TRP A 150 -9.22 0.55 -0.51
C TRP A 150 -9.59 -0.90 -0.27
N ARG A 151 -10.83 -1.27 -0.61
CA ARG A 151 -11.20 -2.67 -0.78
C ARG A 151 -11.23 -3.01 -2.26
N LEU A 152 -10.33 -3.88 -2.68
CA LEU A 152 -10.40 -4.52 -4.00
C LEU A 152 -11.46 -5.62 -3.94
N LEU A 153 -12.41 -5.56 -4.87
CA LEU A 153 -13.50 -6.53 -4.95
C LEU A 153 -13.13 -7.71 -5.84
N ASP A 154 -13.69 -8.88 -5.53
CA ASP A 154 -13.66 -10.08 -6.36
C ASP A 154 -12.23 -10.55 -6.71
N VAL A 155 -11.36 -10.58 -5.71
CA VAL A 155 -9.94 -10.94 -5.88
C VAL A 155 -9.78 -12.46 -5.82
N ALA A 156 -9.18 -13.03 -6.87
CA ALA A 156 -8.72 -14.41 -6.85
C ALA A 156 -7.44 -14.52 -6.00
N ILE A 157 -7.53 -15.15 -4.83
CA ILE A 157 -6.33 -15.53 -4.07
C ILE A 157 -5.65 -16.68 -4.82
N GLY A 158 -4.34 -16.56 -5.06
CA GLY A 158 -3.54 -17.61 -5.67
C GLY A 158 -3.77 -18.94 -4.94
N ARG A 159 -4.05 -20.01 -5.70
CA ARG A 159 -4.48 -21.32 -5.19
C ARG A 159 -3.73 -21.77 -3.92
N PRO A 160 -4.39 -22.52 -3.01
CA PRO A 160 -3.86 -22.93 -1.70
C PRO A 160 -2.51 -23.68 -1.70
N VAL A 161 -2.01 -24.13 -2.87
CA VAL A 161 -0.67 -24.72 -3.02
C VAL A 161 0.44 -23.73 -2.63
N ILE A 162 0.24 -22.42 -2.87
CA ILE A 162 1.22 -21.38 -2.50
C ILE A 162 1.09 -21.02 -1.00
N GLN A 163 -0.12 -21.09 -0.44
CA GLN A 163 -0.39 -20.77 0.95
C GLN A 163 0.18 -21.85 1.90
N ALA A 164 0.09 -23.13 1.52
CA ALA A 164 0.76 -24.22 2.24
C ALA A 164 2.30 -24.10 2.24
N ALA A 165 2.88 -23.55 1.17
CA ALA A 165 4.33 -23.33 1.06
C ALA A 165 4.82 -22.11 1.87
N LEU A 166 3.94 -21.14 2.17
CA LEU A 166 4.27 -19.96 2.97
C LEU A 166 4.01 -20.17 4.47
N GLU A 167 2.99 -20.94 4.84
CA GLU A 167 2.62 -21.16 6.25
C GLU A 167 3.39 -22.32 6.91
N THR A 168 3.99 -23.21 6.12
CA THR A 168 4.81 -24.29 6.66
C THR A 168 6.09 -24.41 5.85
N GLY A 169 7.24 -24.19 6.46
CA GLY A 169 8.54 -24.66 5.93
C GLY A 169 8.64 -26.19 5.86
N ARG A 170 7.52 -26.89 5.65
CA ARG A 170 7.43 -28.32 5.38
C ARG A 170 6.94 -28.47 3.94
N VAL A 171 7.81 -29.07 3.14
CA VAL A 171 7.53 -29.62 1.81
C VAL A 171 6.14 -30.27 1.81
N PRO A 172 5.29 -30.01 0.79
CA PRO A 172 4.03 -30.74 0.67
C PRO A 172 4.36 -32.22 0.57
N SER A 173 4.00 -33.00 1.60
CA SER A 173 4.07 -34.45 1.51
C SER A 173 3.00 -34.86 0.49
N PRO A 174 3.38 -35.41 -0.67
CA PRO A 174 2.39 -35.81 -1.65
C PRO A 174 1.63 -37.02 -1.09
N ALA A 175 0.31 -36.92 -1.16
CA ALA A 175 -0.70 -37.97 -1.14
C ALA A 175 -0.39 -39.26 -0.36
N THR A 176 -1.23 -39.51 0.64
CA THR A 176 -1.36 -40.70 1.49
C THR A 176 -1.79 -41.98 0.75
N GLN A 177 -1.20 -42.29 -0.40
CA GLN A 177 -1.44 -43.53 -1.14
C GLN A 177 -0.13 -44.00 -1.80
N VAL A 178 0.46 -45.05 -1.26
CA VAL A 178 1.59 -45.75 -1.88
C VAL A 178 1.02 -46.94 -2.63
N ALA A 179 0.93 -46.85 -3.96
CA ALA A 179 0.77 -48.03 -4.81
C ALA A 179 2.17 -48.59 -5.08
N ILE A 180 2.45 -49.81 -4.62
CA ILE A 180 3.69 -50.53 -4.97
C ILE A 180 3.34 -51.47 -6.13
N ASN A 181 4.01 -51.30 -7.28
CA ASN A 181 3.97 -52.19 -8.45
C ASN A 181 2.58 -52.41 -9.09
N ASP A 182 1.88 -51.33 -9.46
CA ASP A 182 0.65 -51.35 -10.28
C ASP A 182 -0.54 -52.18 -9.74
N GLY A 183 -0.56 -52.51 -8.45
CA GLY A 183 -1.72 -53.12 -7.78
C GLY A 183 -2.82 -52.11 -7.43
N GLU A 184 -4.07 -52.57 -7.30
CA GLU A 184 -5.18 -51.70 -6.85
C GLU A 184 -4.87 -51.07 -5.48
N PRO A 185 -5.17 -49.77 -5.30
CA PRO A 185 -4.86 -49.06 -4.05
C PRO A 185 -5.61 -49.70 -2.88
N GLU A 186 -4.89 -50.01 -1.79
CA GLU A 186 -5.53 -50.50 -0.58
C GLU A 186 -6.50 -49.44 -0.03
N PRO A 187 -7.74 -49.82 0.30
CA PRO A 187 -8.68 -48.91 0.92
C PRO A 187 -8.17 -48.50 2.32
N PRO A 188 -8.53 -47.28 2.78
CA PRO A 188 -8.07 -46.77 4.06
C PRO A 188 -8.46 -47.71 5.21
N PRO A 189 -7.65 -47.80 6.28
CA PRO A 189 -7.98 -48.63 7.43
C PRO A 189 -9.32 -48.16 8.01
N LEU A 190 -10.25 -49.10 8.22
CA LEU A 190 -11.52 -48.81 8.84
C LEU A 190 -11.29 -48.25 10.26
N PRO A 191 -12.09 -47.27 10.71
CA PRO A 191 -11.95 -46.73 12.05
C PRO A 191 -12.20 -47.84 13.07
N GLU A 192 -11.26 -48.02 14.01
CA GLU A 192 -11.45 -48.88 15.17
C GLU A 192 -12.70 -48.43 15.94
N THR A 193 -13.74 -49.25 15.96
CA THR A 193 -14.80 -49.13 16.96
C THR A 193 -14.19 -49.48 18.31
N ALA A 194 -14.09 -48.50 19.19
CA ALA A 194 -13.62 -48.67 20.56
C ALA A 194 -14.50 -49.67 21.34
N PRO A 195 -13.87 -50.55 22.14
CA PRO A 195 -14.35 -50.94 23.45
C PRO A 195 -13.47 -50.39 24.58
#